data_AF-A0A976LP23-F1
#
_entry.id   AF-A0A976LP23-F1
#
_cell.length_a   1.000
_cell.length_b   1.000
_cell.length_c   1.000
_cell.angle_alpha   90.00
_cell.angle_beta   90.00
_cell.angle_gamma   90.00
#
_symmetry.space_group_name_H-M   'P 1'
#
loop_
_entity.id
_entity.type
_entity.pdbx_description
1 polymer ?
#
loop_
_entity_poly.entity_id
_entity_poly.type
_entity_poly.pdbx_seq_one_letter_code
_entity_poly.pdbx_strand_id
1 'polypeptide(L)'
;MNTNKVLTYALLAGITLLPWNATAINRTSFGLFMAKPALSSVDDLVENLLAKSLLEITQGKNQQALNTIDQLLLTTPNFNLANLVRGDLLMSQAQSLQGFGGSSNNPSAAVKDLQDEARVRLERYLSKKNQDKVPDLLLAPNAEQSHIMVVDTDKSRLYLYKNEHDRLVYVTDYYITVGKNGTDKQTEGDKRTPLGVYFVGKKLSQPLADIYGDAAYPINYPNEWDRLHNKKGSGIWLHGTPSNTYSRPPHASDGCVVLTKPDLKALDPILQNGKTPLVIVSHLKWLENANELTNKDTLKQAVDQWLVDWNSQETDLYLSHYSHEFSSNGINYKQWAEHKTGVQAKKFKVEISLSNISMFSYPDTNKNLVVVNFTQDYSSPGINNKMQKRQYWILENNSWKIIYEGAA
;
A
#
# COMPACT_ATOMS: atom_id res chain seq x y z
N MET A 1 -26.62 10.58 2.20
CA MET A 1 -25.80 10.19 3.39
C MET A 1 -25.95 8.69 3.60
N ASN A 2 -24.83 7.97 3.64
CA ASN A 2 -24.79 6.52 3.48
C ASN A 2 -25.19 5.82 4.80
N THR A 3 -26.34 5.16 4.85
CA THR A 3 -26.89 4.45 6.04
C THR A 3 -25.91 3.42 6.63
N ASN A 4 -25.04 2.85 5.79
CA ASN A 4 -23.96 1.96 6.24
C ASN A 4 -22.88 2.68 7.06
N LYS A 5 -22.54 3.95 6.76
CA LYS A 5 -21.57 4.70 7.59
C LYS A 5 -22.14 4.92 8.99
N VAL A 6 -23.43 5.29 9.11
CA VAL A 6 -24.09 5.51 10.41
C VAL A 6 -24.15 4.21 11.22
N LEU A 7 -24.44 3.07 10.59
CA LEU A 7 -24.44 1.76 11.25
C LEU A 7 -23.04 1.32 11.69
N THR A 8 -22.01 1.55 10.86
CA THR A 8 -20.60 1.29 11.20
C THR A 8 -20.13 2.19 12.34
N TYR A 9 -20.47 3.49 12.33
CA TYR A 9 -20.15 4.40 13.43
C TYR A 9 -20.92 4.06 14.71
N ALA A 10 -22.17 3.59 14.63
CA ALA A 10 -22.94 3.15 15.79
C ALA A 10 -22.40 1.83 16.39
N LEU A 11 -21.96 0.88 15.55
CA LEU A 11 -21.27 -0.34 15.98
C LEU A 11 -19.90 -0.03 16.58
N LEU A 12 -19.13 0.86 15.96
CA LEU A 12 -17.84 1.32 16.47
C LEU A 12 -17.99 2.09 17.79
N ALA A 13 -18.99 2.97 17.93
CA ALA A 13 -19.29 3.66 19.18
C ALA A 13 -19.82 2.71 20.27
N GLY A 14 -20.57 1.67 19.90
CA GLY A 14 -20.98 0.61 20.84
C GLY A 14 -19.80 -0.23 21.34
N ILE A 15 -18.76 -0.40 20.52
CA ILE A 15 -17.52 -1.08 20.90
C ILE A 15 -16.57 -0.14 21.67
N THR A 16 -16.55 1.18 21.42
CA THR A 16 -15.52 2.07 22.00
C THR A 16 -16.01 3.03 23.09
N LEU A 17 -17.32 3.31 23.20
CA LEU A 17 -17.84 4.42 24.01
C LEU A 17 -18.98 4.06 24.96
N LEU A 18 -19.56 2.86 24.90
CA LEU A 18 -20.68 2.46 25.76
C LEU A 18 -20.29 1.33 26.73
N PRO A 19 -20.75 1.35 27.99
CA PRO A 19 -20.75 0.17 28.84
C PRO A 19 -21.50 -0.95 28.11
N TRP A 20 -20.92 -2.15 28.02
CA TRP A 20 -21.50 -3.30 27.29
C TRP A 20 -22.86 -3.79 27.84
N ASN A 21 -23.36 -3.13 28.86
CA ASN A 21 -24.67 -3.37 29.46
C ASN A 21 -25.77 -2.55 28.76
N ALA A 22 -25.41 -1.58 27.92
CA ALA A 22 -26.34 -0.69 27.23
C ALA A 22 -26.21 -0.86 25.71
N THR A 23 -27.00 -1.76 25.12
CA THR A 23 -27.77 -1.55 23.87
C THR A 23 -28.33 -2.87 23.33
N ALA A 24 -29.63 -3.08 23.49
CA ALA A 24 -30.41 -3.90 22.56
C ALA A 24 -30.84 -2.99 21.39
N ILE A 25 -30.03 -2.90 20.33
CA ILE A 25 -30.48 -2.28 19.08
C ILE A 25 -31.35 -3.29 18.33
N ASN A 26 -32.61 -2.92 18.10
CA ASN A 26 -33.65 -3.74 17.48
C ASN A 26 -33.22 -4.20 16.08
N ARG A 27 -33.21 -5.52 15.84
CA ARG A 27 -32.61 -6.15 14.65
C ARG A 27 -33.65 -6.73 13.71
N THR A 28 -33.66 -6.27 12.46
CA THR A 28 -34.34 -6.95 11.35
C THR A 28 -33.54 -7.05 10.05
N SER A 29 -32.22 -6.78 10.04
CA SER A 29 -31.43 -6.82 8.78
C SER A 29 -30.15 -7.65 8.79
N PHE A 30 -29.85 -8.42 9.85
CA PHE A 30 -28.56 -9.14 9.97
C PHE A 30 -28.58 -10.61 9.53
N GLY A 31 -29.73 -11.13 9.11
CA GLY A 31 -29.89 -12.53 8.72
C GLY A 31 -29.67 -12.80 7.24
N LEU A 32 -28.55 -12.40 6.64
CA LEU A 32 -28.24 -12.76 5.24
C LEU A 32 -26.76 -12.52 4.86
N PHE A 33 -25.81 -12.88 5.72
CA PHE A 33 -24.38 -12.80 5.37
C PHE A 33 -23.60 -14.03 5.87
N MET A 34 -23.92 -15.20 5.32
CA MET A 34 -23.04 -16.36 5.38
C MET A 34 -22.85 -16.89 3.96
N ALA A 35 -21.92 -16.29 3.22
CA ALA A 35 -21.42 -16.84 1.97
C ALA A 35 -20.13 -17.62 2.25
N LYS A 36 -20.01 -18.79 1.60
CA LYS A 36 -18.95 -19.80 1.80
C LYS A 36 -17.53 -19.20 1.58
N PRO A 37 -16.52 -19.63 2.35
CA PRO A 37 -15.15 -19.20 2.14
C PRO A 37 -14.55 -19.92 0.92
N ALA A 38 -14.03 -19.15 -0.03
CA ALA A 38 -13.10 -19.65 -1.04
C ALA A 38 -11.67 -19.51 -0.50
N LEU A 39 -10.90 -20.59 -0.56
CA LEU A 39 -9.52 -20.77 -0.06
C LEU A 39 -9.18 -20.07 1.26
N SER A 40 -9.54 -20.70 2.38
CA SER A 40 -9.24 -20.22 3.73
C SER A 40 -7.74 -20.33 4.05
N SER A 41 -7.03 -19.21 4.04
CA SER A 41 -5.77 -19.08 4.77
C SER A 41 -6.05 -19.13 6.29
N VAL A 42 -5.05 -19.49 7.09
CA VAL A 42 -5.16 -19.43 8.56
C VAL A 42 -5.46 -18.00 9.03
N ASP A 43 -4.98 -16.98 8.30
CA ASP A 43 -5.23 -15.58 8.63
C ASP A 43 -6.65 -15.13 8.34
N ASP A 44 -7.28 -15.64 7.27
CA ASP A 44 -8.72 -15.45 7.05
C ASP A 44 -9.52 -16.03 8.24
N LEU A 45 -9.09 -17.16 8.80
CA LEU A 45 -9.74 -17.71 9.99
C LEU A 45 -9.56 -16.79 11.20
N VAL A 46 -8.36 -16.28 11.46
CA VAL A 46 -8.08 -15.37 12.59
C VAL A 46 -8.88 -14.08 12.46
N GLU A 47 -8.85 -13.42 11.30
CA GLU A 47 -9.62 -12.19 11.04
C GLU A 47 -11.13 -12.44 11.16
N ASN A 48 -11.64 -13.56 10.64
CA ASN A 48 -13.06 -13.89 10.73
C ASN A 48 -13.49 -14.21 12.17
N LEU A 49 -12.68 -14.93 12.95
CA LEU A 49 -12.99 -15.24 14.36
C LEU A 49 -12.97 -13.97 15.22
N LEU A 50 -11.99 -13.09 15.04
CA LEU A 50 -11.93 -11.82 15.75
C LEU A 50 -13.15 -10.96 15.42
N ALA A 51 -13.45 -10.76 14.13
CA ALA A 51 -14.61 -9.97 13.72
C ALA A 51 -15.93 -10.58 14.19
N LYS A 52 -16.07 -11.92 14.12
CA LYS A 52 -17.23 -12.64 14.64
C LYS A 52 -17.41 -12.38 16.14
N SER A 53 -16.36 -12.49 16.93
CA SER A 53 -16.45 -12.21 18.37
C SER A 53 -16.87 -10.76 18.63
N LEU A 54 -16.21 -9.78 18.01
CA LEU A 54 -16.58 -8.36 18.18
C LEU A 54 -18.05 -8.10 17.81
N LEU A 55 -18.55 -8.76 16.76
CA LEU A 55 -19.97 -8.71 16.42
C LEU A 55 -20.82 -9.39 17.49
N GLU A 56 -20.49 -10.58 17.97
CA GLU A 56 -21.22 -11.25 19.05
C GLU A 56 -21.31 -10.38 20.32
N ILE A 57 -20.27 -9.61 20.65
CA ILE A 57 -20.27 -8.61 21.74
C ILE A 57 -21.30 -7.52 21.47
N THR A 58 -21.26 -6.89 20.29
CA THR A 58 -22.25 -5.86 19.92
C THR A 58 -23.68 -6.40 19.91
N GLN A 59 -23.80 -7.72 19.86
CA GLN A 59 -25.06 -8.42 19.84
C GLN A 59 -25.58 -8.84 21.22
N GLY A 60 -24.84 -8.54 22.31
CA GLY A 60 -25.14 -8.99 23.67
C GLY A 60 -24.90 -10.49 23.89
N LYS A 61 -24.23 -11.18 22.96
CA LYS A 61 -23.99 -12.63 22.99
C LYS A 61 -22.64 -12.93 23.66
N ASN A 62 -22.44 -12.41 24.86
CA ASN A 62 -21.12 -12.38 25.53
C ASN A 62 -20.51 -13.78 25.71
N GLN A 63 -21.31 -14.80 26.07
CA GLN A 63 -20.80 -16.17 26.20
C GLN A 63 -20.35 -16.75 24.86
N GLN A 64 -21.06 -16.45 23.76
CA GLN A 64 -20.66 -16.90 22.42
C GLN A 64 -19.39 -16.18 21.98
N ALA A 65 -19.30 -14.87 22.22
CA ALA A 65 -18.12 -14.07 21.95
C ALA A 65 -16.88 -14.61 22.68
N LEU A 66 -17.03 -15.01 23.95
CA LEU A 66 -15.95 -15.59 24.75
C LEU A 66 -15.48 -16.92 24.15
N ASN A 67 -16.41 -17.82 23.83
CA ASN A 67 -16.09 -19.09 23.19
C ASN A 67 -15.37 -18.89 21.84
N THR A 68 -15.82 -17.92 21.03
CA THR A 68 -15.20 -17.57 19.74
C THR A 68 -13.76 -17.04 19.93
N ILE A 69 -13.50 -16.22 20.96
CA ILE A 69 -12.15 -15.72 21.25
C ILE A 69 -11.25 -16.79 21.83
N ASP A 70 -11.76 -17.64 22.72
CA ASP A 70 -11.02 -18.78 23.23
C ASP A 70 -10.58 -19.67 22.06
N GLN A 71 -11.46 -19.93 21.08
CA GLN A 71 -11.12 -20.66 19.86
C GLN A 71 -9.99 -19.99 19.06
N LEU A 72 -10.03 -18.67 18.89
CA LEU A 72 -8.97 -17.93 18.20
C LEU A 72 -7.63 -18.07 18.95
N LEU A 73 -7.64 -17.89 20.27
CA LEU A 73 -6.45 -17.92 21.12
C LEU A 73 -5.80 -19.31 21.24
N LEU A 74 -6.53 -20.39 20.94
CA LEU A 74 -5.92 -21.72 20.79
C LEU A 74 -4.87 -21.74 19.67
N THR A 75 -5.08 -20.96 18.61
CA THR A 75 -4.17 -20.92 17.44
C THR A 75 -3.19 -19.76 17.48
N THR A 76 -3.58 -18.63 18.07
CA THR A 76 -2.76 -17.41 18.15
C THR A 76 -2.72 -16.87 19.59
N PRO A 77 -2.08 -17.58 20.54
CA PRO A 77 -2.12 -17.22 21.97
C PRO A 77 -1.45 -15.87 22.29
N ASN A 78 -0.51 -15.44 21.45
CA ASN A 78 0.20 -14.15 21.58
C ASN A 78 -0.52 -12.98 20.87
N PHE A 79 -1.80 -13.12 20.54
CA PHE A 79 -2.59 -12.04 19.94
C PHE A 79 -3.14 -11.08 21.02
N ASN A 80 -2.44 -9.97 21.24
CA ASN A 80 -2.73 -9.00 22.29
C ASN A 80 -4.17 -8.45 22.24
N LEU A 81 -4.69 -8.12 21.06
CA LEU A 81 -6.07 -7.65 20.93
C LEU A 81 -7.08 -8.73 21.36
N ALA A 82 -6.90 -9.98 20.94
CA ALA A 82 -7.79 -11.05 21.35
C ALA A 82 -7.72 -11.31 22.87
N ASN A 83 -6.52 -11.23 23.46
CA ASN A 83 -6.37 -11.31 24.92
C ASN A 83 -7.05 -10.15 25.64
N LEU A 84 -6.99 -8.93 25.09
CA LEU A 84 -7.74 -7.78 25.61
C LEU A 84 -9.22 -8.11 25.61
N VAL A 85 -9.80 -8.46 24.45
CA VAL A 85 -11.22 -8.81 24.29
C VAL A 85 -11.65 -9.93 25.24
N ARG A 86 -10.81 -10.95 25.45
CA ARG A 86 -11.06 -12.04 26.38
C ARG A 86 -11.15 -11.56 27.83
N GLY A 87 -10.16 -10.80 28.29
CA GLY A 87 -10.12 -10.28 29.66
C GLY A 87 -11.31 -9.39 29.94
N ASP A 88 -11.62 -8.54 28.97
CA ASP A 88 -12.83 -7.75 28.86
C ASP A 88 -14.09 -8.61 29.08
N LEU A 89 -14.33 -9.63 28.27
CA LEU A 89 -15.50 -10.50 28.41
C LEU A 89 -15.61 -11.19 29.77
N LEU A 90 -14.49 -11.66 30.34
CA LEU A 90 -14.46 -12.27 31.67
C LEU A 90 -14.83 -11.28 32.78
N MET A 91 -14.37 -10.03 32.68
CA MET A 91 -14.74 -8.97 33.62
C MET A 91 -16.23 -8.61 33.54
N SER A 92 -16.85 -8.70 32.35
CA SER A 92 -18.30 -8.51 32.20
C SER A 92 -19.12 -9.55 32.96
N GLN A 93 -18.66 -10.81 33.00
CA GLN A 93 -19.33 -11.89 33.71
C GLN A 93 -19.25 -11.70 35.23
N ALA A 94 -18.19 -11.06 35.71
CA ALA A 94 -18.01 -10.70 37.13
C ALA A 94 -18.75 -9.42 37.56
N GLN A 95 -19.65 -8.88 36.72
CA GLN A 95 -20.43 -7.63 36.96
C GLN A 95 -19.56 -6.37 37.20
N SER A 96 -18.35 -6.30 36.64
CA SER A 96 -17.38 -5.24 36.96
C SER A 96 -16.90 -4.45 35.73
N LEU A 97 -17.79 -4.07 34.81
CA LEU A 97 -17.40 -3.24 33.65
C LEU A 97 -18.25 -1.98 33.45
N GLN A 98 -17.53 -0.92 33.05
CA GLN A 98 -18.04 0.38 32.63
C GLN A 98 -17.79 0.66 31.13
N GLY A 99 -17.07 -0.20 30.38
CA GLY A 99 -16.79 -0.05 28.93
C GLY A 99 -15.74 -1.04 28.36
N PHE A 100 -15.49 -1.02 27.04
CA PHE A 100 -14.47 -1.83 26.35
C PHE A 100 -13.05 -1.32 26.62
N GLY A 101 -12.16 -2.18 27.10
CA GLY A 101 -10.78 -1.86 27.42
C GLY A 101 -10.57 -1.03 28.70
N GLY A 102 -11.57 -0.88 29.59
CA GLY A 102 -11.38 -0.05 30.78
C GLY A 102 -12.40 -0.18 31.90
N SER A 103 -11.88 -0.43 33.10
CA SER A 103 -12.49 -0.21 34.41
C SER A 103 -12.31 1.23 34.95
N SER A 104 -11.90 2.19 34.11
CA SER A 104 -11.72 3.60 34.51
C SER A 104 -11.90 4.56 33.33
N ASN A 105 -12.31 5.80 33.62
CA ASN A 105 -12.60 6.87 32.64
C ASN A 105 -11.42 7.29 31.73
N ASN A 106 -10.23 6.69 31.85
CA ASN A 106 -9.03 7.00 31.04
C ASN A 106 -8.26 5.71 30.66
N PRO A 107 -8.49 5.11 29.48
CA PRO A 107 -7.73 3.95 29.02
C PRO A 107 -6.24 4.30 28.81
N SER A 108 -5.35 3.34 29.09
CA SER A 108 -3.92 3.51 28.83
C SER A 108 -3.62 3.61 27.33
N ALA A 109 -2.46 4.17 26.96
CA ALA A 109 -2.06 4.28 25.55
C ALA A 109 -2.05 2.91 24.83
N ALA A 110 -1.60 1.86 25.52
CA ALA A 110 -1.59 0.50 24.98
C ALA A 110 -3.00 -0.05 24.70
N VAL A 111 -3.99 0.29 25.53
CA VAL A 111 -5.39 -0.09 25.28
C VAL A 111 -5.93 0.65 24.06
N LYS A 112 -5.66 1.95 23.95
CA LYS A 112 -6.10 2.77 22.82
C LYS A 112 -5.56 2.23 21.49
N ASP A 113 -4.28 1.85 21.46
CA ASP A 113 -3.64 1.23 20.31
C ASP A 113 -4.36 -0.06 19.85
N LEU A 114 -4.78 -0.91 20.80
CA LEU A 114 -5.54 -2.13 20.51
C LEU A 114 -6.99 -1.82 20.09
N GLN A 115 -7.62 -0.79 20.65
CA GLN A 115 -8.93 -0.32 20.19
C GLN A 115 -8.87 0.17 18.74
N ASP A 116 -7.81 0.89 18.37
CA ASP A 116 -7.57 1.32 16.99
C ASP A 116 -7.34 0.13 16.06
N GLU A 117 -6.60 -0.89 16.50
CA GLU A 117 -6.46 -2.16 15.78
C GLU A 117 -7.82 -2.83 15.53
N ALA A 118 -8.65 -2.95 16.58
CA ALA A 118 -9.98 -3.54 16.49
C ALA A 118 -10.88 -2.78 15.49
N ARG A 119 -10.82 -1.44 15.54
CA ARG A 119 -11.60 -0.57 14.66
C ARG A 119 -11.25 -0.79 13.19
N VAL A 120 -9.98 -0.71 12.80
CA VAL A 120 -9.60 -0.85 11.38
C VAL A 120 -9.84 -2.26 10.85
N ARG A 121 -9.70 -3.29 11.70
CA ARG A 121 -10.05 -4.68 11.34
C ARG A 121 -11.54 -4.87 11.15
N LEU A 122 -12.37 -4.32 12.02
CA LEU A 122 -13.83 -4.39 11.88
C LEU A 122 -14.34 -3.58 10.68
N GLU A 123 -13.78 -2.38 10.44
CA GLU A 123 -14.09 -1.59 9.24
C GLU A 123 -13.83 -2.40 7.96
N ARG A 124 -12.71 -3.12 7.89
CA ARG A 124 -12.41 -4.02 6.75
C ARG A 124 -13.42 -5.16 6.62
N TYR A 125 -13.82 -5.78 7.73
CA TYR A 125 -14.79 -6.87 7.71
C TYR A 125 -16.17 -6.43 7.19
N LEU A 126 -16.61 -5.23 7.61
CA LEU A 126 -17.91 -4.67 7.21
C LEU A 126 -17.91 -4.09 5.78
N SER A 127 -16.74 -3.70 5.26
CA SER A 127 -16.60 -3.00 3.97
C SER A 127 -16.33 -3.92 2.77
N LYS A 128 -16.71 -5.21 2.80
CA LYS A 128 -16.50 -6.28 1.76
C LYS A 128 -16.82 -5.92 0.28
N LYS A 129 -17.22 -4.70 -0.03
CA LYS A 129 -17.65 -4.14 -1.32
C LYS A 129 -16.54 -3.77 -2.33
N ASN A 130 -15.26 -4.00 -2.03
CA ASN A 130 -14.16 -3.56 -2.92
C ASN A 130 -13.44 -4.70 -3.66
N GLN A 131 -13.90 -5.95 -3.55
CA GLN A 131 -13.23 -7.10 -4.17
C GLN A 131 -13.22 -7.04 -5.71
N ASP A 132 -14.21 -6.38 -6.31
CA ASP A 132 -14.33 -6.23 -7.77
C ASP A 132 -13.78 -4.88 -8.29
N LYS A 133 -13.21 -4.06 -7.41
CA LYS A 133 -12.76 -2.70 -7.73
C LYS A 133 -11.26 -2.65 -7.97
N VAL A 134 -10.83 -1.63 -8.72
CA VAL A 134 -9.41 -1.42 -9.04
C VAL A 134 -8.93 -0.09 -8.43
N PRO A 135 -7.73 -0.06 -7.81
CA PRO A 135 -7.05 1.18 -7.43
C PRO A 135 -6.87 2.13 -8.63
N ASP A 136 -7.15 3.42 -8.44
CA ASP A 136 -6.95 4.44 -9.48
C ASP A 136 -5.48 4.69 -9.84
N LEU A 137 -4.55 4.15 -9.05
CA LEU A 137 -3.11 4.37 -9.20
C LEU A 137 -2.41 3.37 -10.14
N LEU A 138 -3.08 2.27 -10.52
CA LEU A 138 -2.46 1.16 -11.26
C LEU A 138 -2.77 1.23 -12.76
N LEU A 139 -2.13 2.18 -13.46
CA LEU A 139 -2.47 2.53 -14.85
C LEU A 139 -2.22 1.40 -15.86
N ALA A 140 -0.98 0.90 -15.88
CA ALA A 140 -0.56 -0.08 -16.87
C ALA A 140 0.65 -0.85 -16.33
N PRO A 141 0.49 -1.91 -15.53
CA PRO A 141 1.61 -2.78 -15.19
C PRO A 141 2.10 -3.55 -16.42
N ASN A 142 3.36 -3.99 -16.41
CA ASN A 142 3.91 -4.83 -17.48
C ASN A 142 3.81 -6.33 -17.15
N ALA A 143 4.00 -7.18 -18.15
CA ALA A 143 3.89 -8.64 -18.00
C ALA A 143 4.94 -9.25 -17.06
N GLU A 144 6.08 -8.60 -16.84
CA GLU A 144 7.10 -9.07 -15.88
C GLU A 144 6.66 -8.85 -14.42
N GLN A 145 5.75 -7.91 -14.19
CA GLN A 145 5.17 -7.60 -12.88
C GLN A 145 3.97 -8.50 -12.61
N SER A 146 4.23 -9.76 -12.25
CA SER A 146 3.17 -10.75 -11.99
C SER A 146 2.24 -10.36 -10.85
N HIS A 147 2.74 -9.57 -9.88
CA HIS A 147 1.96 -9.08 -8.75
C HIS A 147 2.31 -7.64 -8.43
N ILE A 148 1.35 -6.94 -7.84
CA ILE A 148 1.45 -5.55 -7.43
C ILE A 148 0.82 -5.41 -6.05
N MET A 149 1.45 -4.62 -5.19
CA MET A 149 0.96 -4.33 -3.87
C MET A 149 0.55 -2.86 -3.76
N VAL A 150 -0.59 -2.60 -3.13
CA VAL A 150 -1.08 -1.25 -2.82
C VAL A 150 -1.36 -1.17 -1.34
N VAL A 151 -0.71 -0.22 -0.65
CA VAL A 151 -0.94 0.08 0.75
C VAL A 151 -1.86 1.28 0.87
N ASP A 152 -2.99 1.09 1.54
CA ASP A 152 -3.82 2.16 2.09
C ASP A 152 -3.48 2.30 3.58
N THR A 153 -2.76 3.36 3.94
CA THR A 153 -2.27 3.56 5.31
C THR A 153 -3.40 3.90 6.28
N ASP A 154 -4.47 4.55 5.83
CA ASP A 154 -5.61 4.93 6.67
C ASP A 154 -6.49 3.72 7.01
N LYS A 155 -6.53 2.75 6.10
CA LYS A 155 -7.17 1.46 6.33
C LYS A 155 -6.27 0.44 6.98
N SER A 156 -4.98 0.72 7.09
CA SER A 156 -3.99 -0.21 7.61
C SER A 156 -4.04 -1.52 6.83
N ARG A 157 -4.14 -1.41 5.50
CA ARG A 157 -4.25 -2.56 4.58
C ARG A 157 -3.23 -2.52 3.47
N LEU A 158 -2.68 -3.69 3.16
CA LEU A 158 -1.96 -3.97 1.93
C LEU A 158 -2.83 -4.86 1.05
N TYR A 159 -3.24 -4.36 -0.11
CA TYR A 159 -3.98 -5.09 -1.13
C TYR A 159 -3.00 -5.72 -2.12
N LEU A 160 -3.21 -6.99 -2.44
CA LEU A 160 -2.42 -7.74 -3.40
C LEU A 160 -3.23 -7.98 -4.67
N TYR A 161 -2.67 -7.57 -5.81
CA TYR A 161 -3.20 -7.82 -7.13
C TYR A 161 -2.27 -8.73 -7.91
N LYS A 162 -2.85 -9.61 -8.72
CA LYS A 162 -2.15 -10.40 -9.72
C LYS A 162 -2.38 -9.75 -11.09
N ASN A 163 -1.32 -9.64 -11.87
CA ASN A 163 -1.40 -9.21 -13.26
C ASN A 163 -1.63 -10.45 -14.15
N GLU A 164 -2.85 -10.60 -14.67
CA GLU A 164 -3.23 -11.67 -15.60
C GLU A 164 -3.52 -11.08 -16.98
N HIS A 165 -2.55 -11.15 -17.90
CA HIS A 165 -2.70 -10.64 -19.27
C HIS A 165 -3.19 -9.17 -19.31
N ASP A 166 -2.48 -8.29 -18.60
CA ASP A 166 -2.78 -6.85 -18.47
C ASP A 166 -4.12 -6.53 -17.76
N ARG A 167 -4.75 -7.54 -17.14
CA ARG A 167 -5.88 -7.38 -16.25
C ARG A 167 -5.44 -7.59 -14.81
N LEU A 168 -5.69 -6.59 -13.98
CA LEU A 168 -5.47 -6.68 -12.54
C LEU A 168 -6.62 -7.43 -11.88
N VAL A 169 -6.27 -8.51 -11.20
CA VAL A 169 -7.20 -9.34 -10.44
C VAL A 169 -6.84 -9.23 -8.97
N TYR A 170 -7.80 -8.80 -8.15
CA TYR A 170 -7.67 -8.81 -6.71
C TYR A 170 -7.41 -10.24 -6.22
N VAL A 171 -6.36 -10.44 -5.41
CA VAL A 171 -6.02 -11.73 -4.82
C VAL A 171 -6.51 -11.79 -3.38
N THR A 172 -6.00 -10.88 -2.55
CA THR A 172 -6.30 -10.80 -1.13
C THR A 172 -5.80 -9.46 -0.56
N ASP A 173 -6.02 -9.23 0.73
CA ASP A 173 -5.46 -8.12 1.47
C ASP A 173 -4.99 -8.54 2.86
N TYR A 174 -4.05 -7.79 3.41
CA TYR A 174 -3.40 -8.07 4.69
C TYR A 174 -3.52 -6.88 5.62
N TYR A 175 -3.71 -7.13 6.91
CA TYR A 175 -3.55 -6.11 7.94
C TYR A 175 -2.09 -5.70 8.02
N ILE A 176 -1.84 -4.39 8.13
CA ILE A 176 -0.48 -3.87 8.29
C ILE A 176 -0.37 -2.87 9.43
N THR A 177 0.85 -2.70 9.92
CA THR A 177 1.25 -1.55 10.75
C THR A 177 2.11 -0.59 9.93
N VAL A 178 1.87 0.71 10.12
CA VAL A 178 2.65 1.81 9.52
C VAL A 178 3.34 2.65 10.61
N GLY A 179 4.02 3.70 10.16
CA GLY A 179 4.76 4.63 11.00
C GLY A 179 3.88 5.22 12.10
N LYS A 180 4.40 5.23 13.32
CA LYS A 180 3.66 5.73 14.49
C LYS A 180 3.35 7.21 14.45
N ASN A 181 4.11 7.98 13.66
CA ASN A 181 3.84 9.40 13.42
C ASN A 181 3.02 9.63 12.13
N GLY A 182 2.43 8.57 11.57
CA GLY A 182 1.64 8.61 10.35
C GLY A 182 2.47 8.46 9.08
N THR A 183 2.10 9.22 8.06
CA THR A 183 2.65 9.11 6.70
C THR A 183 3.43 10.35 6.28
N ASP A 184 3.82 10.41 5.01
CA ASP A 184 4.60 11.50 4.41
C ASP A 184 5.95 11.71 5.11
N LYS A 185 6.80 10.70 4.97
CA LYS A 185 8.19 10.75 5.44
C LYS A 185 8.95 11.90 4.78
N GLN A 186 9.66 12.68 5.60
CA GLN A 186 10.45 13.85 5.20
C GLN A 186 11.91 13.74 5.66
N THR A 187 12.16 13.28 6.88
CA THR A 187 13.51 13.25 7.47
C THR A 187 13.84 11.90 8.11
N GLU A 188 15.14 11.67 8.34
CA GLU A 188 15.57 10.53 9.13
C GLU A 188 14.99 10.60 10.55
N GLY A 189 14.55 9.46 11.09
CA GLY A 189 14.02 9.38 12.45
C GLY A 189 12.65 10.03 12.70
N ASP A 190 11.95 10.54 11.68
CA ASP A 190 10.61 11.13 11.81
C ASP A 190 9.48 10.12 12.08
N LYS A 191 9.79 8.82 11.94
CA LYS A 191 8.90 7.68 12.24
C LYS A 191 7.61 7.66 11.41
N ARG A 192 7.70 8.23 10.21
CA ARG A 192 6.61 8.27 9.22
C ARG A 192 6.86 7.25 8.12
N THR A 193 5.78 6.65 7.61
CA THR A 193 5.83 5.81 6.40
C THR A 193 5.79 6.71 5.16
N PRO A 194 6.66 6.50 4.17
CA PRO A 194 6.66 7.32 2.96
C PRO A 194 5.41 7.07 2.11
N LEU A 195 4.96 8.11 1.39
CA LEU A 195 3.91 8.00 0.37
C LEU A 195 4.58 8.07 -1.00
N GLY A 196 4.20 7.18 -1.92
CA GLY A 196 4.82 7.14 -3.25
C GLY A 196 4.71 5.79 -3.94
N VAL A 197 5.35 5.71 -5.11
CA VAL A 197 5.56 4.45 -5.85
C VAL A 197 6.96 3.94 -5.54
N TYR A 198 7.03 2.75 -4.98
CA TYR A 198 8.25 2.07 -4.58
C TYR A 198 8.35 0.70 -5.22
N PHE A 199 9.55 0.12 -5.16
CA PHE A 199 9.83 -1.23 -5.64
C PHE A 199 10.49 -2.01 -4.51
N VAL A 200 9.90 -3.15 -4.20
CA VAL A 200 10.38 -4.05 -3.14
C VAL A 200 11.56 -4.84 -3.67
N GLY A 201 12.71 -4.67 -3.03
CA GLY A 201 13.94 -5.39 -3.31
C GLY A 201 13.95 -6.80 -2.75
N LYS A 202 15.09 -7.49 -2.94
CA LYS A 202 15.28 -8.86 -2.45
C LYS A 202 15.33 -8.91 -0.92
N LYS A 203 14.96 -10.07 -0.36
CA LYS A 203 15.08 -10.37 1.07
C LYS A 203 16.49 -10.06 1.58
N LEU A 204 16.59 -9.39 2.73
CA LEU A 204 17.86 -9.19 3.42
C LEU A 204 18.46 -10.53 3.86
N SER A 205 19.76 -10.72 3.61
CA SER A 205 20.50 -11.93 3.98
C SER A 205 21.17 -11.84 5.36
N GLN A 206 21.31 -10.62 5.88
CA GLN A 206 21.90 -10.39 7.20
C GLN A 206 20.98 -10.85 8.33
N PRO A 207 21.52 -11.20 9.51
CA PRO A 207 20.72 -11.45 10.70
C PRO A 207 19.85 -10.24 11.03
N LEU A 208 18.59 -10.50 11.38
CA LEU A 208 17.62 -9.49 11.75
C LEU A 208 17.38 -9.51 13.26
N ALA A 209 17.27 -8.34 13.88
CA ALA A 209 16.74 -8.23 15.23
C ALA A 209 15.27 -8.70 15.26
N ASP A 210 14.82 -9.26 16.38
CA ASP A 210 13.47 -9.85 16.52
C ASP A 210 12.35 -8.88 16.11
N ILE A 211 12.52 -7.57 16.29
CA ILE A 211 11.56 -6.54 15.88
C ILE A 211 11.17 -6.58 14.38
N TYR A 212 12.00 -7.20 13.54
CA TYR A 212 11.77 -7.35 12.11
C TYR A 212 11.14 -8.71 11.72
N GLY A 213 10.96 -9.62 12.67
CA GLY A 213 10.44 -10.96 12.44
C GLY A 213 11.36 -11.82 11.56
N ASP A 214 10.73 -12.74 10.80
CA ASP A 214 11.44 -13.77 10.03
C ASP A 214 12.10 -13.27 8.73
N ALA A 215 11.69 -12.11 8.23
CA ALA A 215 12.17 -11.56 6.97
C ALA A 215 11.96 -10.06 6.89
N ALA A 216 12.84 -9.39 6.14
CA ALA A 216 12.69 -7.98 5.78
C ALA A 216 13.06 -7.81 4.30
N TYR A 217 12.25 -7.03 3.60
CA TYR A 217 12.41 -6.68 2.19
C TYR A 217 12.52 -5.16 2.08
N PRO A 218 13.68 -4.63 1.69
CA PRO A 218 13.85 -3.19 1.58
C PRO A 218 13.06 -2.64 0.41
N ILE A 219 12.43 -1.48 0.60
CA ILE A 219 11.89 -0.70 -0.51
C ILE A 219 12.93 0.33 -0.95
N ASN A 220 12.86 0.79 -2.20
CA ASN A 220 13.80 1.79 -2.74
C ASN A 220 13.57 3.23 -2.21
N TYR A 221 13.16 3.41 -0.95
CA TYR A 221 13.08 4.73 -0.31
C TYR A 221 14.46 5.18 0.20
N PRO A 222 14.85 6.47 0.01
CA PRO A 222 14.17 7.46 -0.81
C PRO A 222 14.35 7.12 -2.29
N ASN A 223 13.27 7.15 -3.08
CA ASN A 223 13.34 6.96 -4.53
C ASN A 223 13.83 8.25 -5.21
N GLU A 224 13.83 8.29 -6.55
CA GLU A 224 14.32 9.43 -7.32
C GLU A 224 13.52 10.71 -7.01
N TRP A 225 12.20 10.58 -6.92
CA TRP A 225 11.31 11.68 -6.59
C TRP A 225 11.51 12.19 -5.17
N ASP A 226 11.66 11.28 -4.20
CA ASP A 226 11.97 11.62 -2.82
C ASP A 226 13.27 12.43 -2.73
N ARG A 227 14.32 12.00 -3.44
CA ARG A 227 15.61 12.69 -3.46
C ARG A 227 15.52 14.07 -4.10
N LEU A 228 14.77 14.21 -5.20
CA LEU A 228 14.52 15.52 -5.83
C LEU A 228 13.81 16.50 -4.89
N HIS A 229 12.98 15.99 -3.98
CA HIS A 229 12.27 16.78 -2.96
C HIS A 229 13.04 16.87 -1.64
N ASN A 230 14.33 16.54 -1.64
CA ASN A 230 15.21 16.58 -0.47
C ASN A 230 14.71 15.75 0.73
N LYS A 231 13.88 14.73 0.49
CA LYS A 231 13.46 13.79 1.53
C LYS A 231 14.64 12.92 1.95
N LYS A 232 14.79 12.73 3.26
CA LYS A 232 15.93 12.03 3.88
C LYS A 232 15.50 10.76 4.62
N GLY A 233 16.50 10.05 5.12
CA GLY A 233 16.35 8.78 5.84
C GLY A 233 16.57 7.57 4.93
N SER A 234 16.47 6.39 5.50
CA SER A 234 16.68 5.11 4.85
C SER A 234 15.99 4.00 5.66
N GLY A 235 16.20 2.73 5.31
CA GLY A 235 15.80 1.61 6.16
C GLY A 235 14.29 1.35 6.22
N ILE A 236 13.54 1.79 5.22
CA ILE A 236 12.11 1.49 5.13
C ILE A 236 11.94 0.11 4.49
N TRP A 237 11.35 -0.82 5.24
CA TRP A 237 11.23 -2.21 4.83
C TRP A 237 9.77 -2.69 4.91
N LEU A 238 9.47 -3.73 4.12
CA LEU A 238 8.36 -4.63 4.33
C LEU A 238 8.85 -5.79 5.21
N HIS A 239 8.35 -5.95 6.42
CA HIS A 239 8.87 -6.96 7.35
C HIS A 239 7.80 -7.55 8.29
N GLY A 240 8.20 -8.51 9.13
CA GLY A 240 7.30 -9.27 9.99
C GLY A 240 7.17 -8.68 11.40
N THR A 241 6.21 -9.19 12.16
CA THR A 241 6.09 -8.91 13.61
C THR A 241 7.16 -9.63 14.43
N PRO A 242 7.51 -9.10 15.62
CA PRO A 242 8.37 -9.79 16.57
C PRO A 242 7.72 -11.07 17.11
N SER A 243 8.55 -12.01 17.56
CA SER A 243 8.11 -13.35 17.99
C SER A 243 7.13 -13.33 19.18
N ASN A 244 7.17 -12.27 19.99
CA ASN A 244 6.33 -12.13 21.18
C ASN A 244 4.90 -11.66 20.89
N THR A 245 4.53 -11.35 19.64
CA THR A 245 3.18 -10.89 19.31
C THR A 245 2.72 -11.32 17.93
N TYR A 246 1.42 -11.62 17.79
CA TYR A 246 0.84 -11.97 16.50
C TYR A 246 0.79 -10.77 15.54
N SER A 247 0.29 -9.63 16.03
CA SER A 247 0.11 -8.39 15.29
C SER A 247 0.56 -7.19 16.11
N ARG A 248 0.80 -6.05 15.44
CA ARG A 248 1.09 -4.77 16.08
C ARG A 248 -0.06 -3.79 15.84
N PRO A 249 -0.22 -2.78 16.71
CA PRO A 249 -1.19 -1.71 16.47
C PRO A 249 -0.98 -1.01 15.12
N PRO A 250 -2.00 -0.33 14.56
CA PRO A 250 -1.93 0.26 13.21
C PRO A 250 -0.77 1.25 13.03
N HIS A 251 -0.44 2.01 14.08
CA HIS A 251 0.57 3.07 14.08
C HIS A 251 1.63 2.79 15.12
N ALA A 252 2.55 1.87 14.83
CA ALA A 252 3.56 1.45 15.81
C ALA A 252 4.97 1.30 15.24
N SER A 253 5.16 1.31 13.92
CA SER A 253 6.50 1.17 13.31
C SER A 253 7.27 2.49 13.35
N ASP A 254 8.58 2.43 13.07
CA ASP A 254 9.41 3.63 12.86
C ASP A 254 9.43 4.06 11.37
N GLY A 255 8.45 3.61 10.58
CA GLY A 255 8.25 3.99 9.17
C GLY A 255 8.07 2.81 8.22
N CYS A 256 8.44 1.60 8.65
CA CYS A 256 8.25 0.36 7.90
C CYS A 256 6.77 -0.02 7.72
N VAL A 257 6.50 -0.86 6.73
CA VAL A 257 5.23 -1.57 6.56
C VAL A 257 5.38 -2.96 7.18
N VAL A 258 4.64 -3.25 8.24
CA VAL A 258 4.81 -4.49 9.02
C VAL A 258 3.60 -5.39 8.83
N LEU A 259 3.82 -6.66 8.51
CA LEU A 259 2.79 -7.69 8.44
C LEU A 259 2.97 -8.71 9.57
N THR A 260 1.93 -9.52 9.80
CA THR A 260 2.08 -10.71 10.63
C THR A 260 3.05 -11.70 9.99
N LYS A 261 3.62 -12.60 10.80
CA LYS A 261 4.53 -13.65 10.32
C LYS A 261 3.89 -14.56 9.25
N PRO A 262 2.66 -15.07 9.41
CA PRO A 262 1.97 -15.83 8.35
C PRO A 262 1.76 -15.03 7.06
N ASP A 263 1.29 -13.78 7.15
CA ASP A 263 1.03 -12.92 6.00
C ASP A 263 2.32 -12.63 5.20
N LEU A 264 3.41 -12.30 5.90
CA LEU A 264 4.69 -12.08 5.24
C LEU A 264 5.21 -13.35 4.56
N LYS A 265 5.00 -14.51 5.18
CA LYS A 265 5.37 -15.80 4.59
C LYS A 265 4.55 -16.10 3.33
N ALA A 266 3.29 -15.71 3.29
CA ALA A 266 2.45 -15.83 2.09
C ALA A 266 2.95 -14.96 0.93
N LEU A 267 3.57 -13.82 1.23
CA LEU A 267 4.19 -12.93 0.23
C LEU A 267 5.58 -13.38 -0.24
N ASP A 268 6.27 -14.27 0.49
CA ASP A 268 7.65 -14.68 0.18
C ASP A 268 7.85 -15.11 -1.29
N PRO A 269 7.02 -15.99 -1.90
CA PRO A 269 7.19 -16.41 -3.30
C PRO A 269 7.05 -15.27 -4.31
N ILE A 270 6.29 -14.23 -3.96
CA ILE A 270 6.03 -13.07 -4.83
C ILE A 270 7.21 -12.10 -4.81
N LEU A 271 7.93 -12.03 -3.68
CA LEU A 271 8.97 -11.03 -3.43
C LEU A 271 10.38 -11.49 -3.86
N GLN A 272 10.57 -12.77 -4.21
CA GLN A 272 11.89 -13.36 -4.51
C GLN A 272 12.67 -12.63 -5.61
N ASN A 273 11.97 -12.11 -6.62
CA ASN A 273 12.59 -11.47 -7.78
C ASN A 273 13.10 -10.04 -7.51
N GLY A 274 12.66 -9.41 -6.42
CA GLY A 274 13.17 -8.11 -5.95
C GLY A 274 12.88 -6.92 -6.85
N LYS A 275 11.70 -6.88 -7.47
CA LYS A 275 11.20 -5.76 -8.29
C LYS A 275 9.69 -5.55 -8.18
N THR A 276 9.07 -6.05 -7.11
CA THR A 276 7.61 -6.03 -6.97
C THR A 276 7.15 -4.60 -6.71
N PRO A 277 6.27 -4.03 -7.54
CA PRO A 277 5.76 -2.67 -7.33
C PRO A 277 4.95 -2.60 -6.03
N LEU A 278 5.20 -1.54 -5.25
CA LEU A 278 4.51 -1.20 -4.01
C LEU A 278 4.10 0.26 -4.06
N VAL A 279 2.81 0.52 -4.16
CA VAL A 279 2.25 1.89 -4.10
C VAL A 279 1.74 2.15 -2.69
N ILE A 280 2.21 3.21 -2.04
CA ILE A 280 1.80 3.56 -0.66
C ILE A 280 1.04 4.90 -0.70
N VAL A 281 -0.23 4.88 -0.31
CA VAL A 281 -1.15 6.03 -0.31
C VAL A 281 -1.92 6.11 1.02
N SER A 282 -2.35 7.31 1.42
CA SER A 282 -3.20 7.48 2.61
C SER A 282 -4.69 7.36 2.31
N HIS A 283 -5.14 7.78 1.14
CA HIS A 283 -6.55 7.70 0.75
C HIS A 283 -6.69 7.01 -0.59
N LEU A 284 -6.85 5.69 -0.57
CA LEU A 284 -7.00 4.94 -1.81
C LEU A 284 -8.38 5.20 -2.43
N LYS A 285 -8.38 5.68 -3.68
CA LYS A 285 -9.59 5.79 -4.48
C LYS A 285 -9.79 4.51 -5.27
N TRP A 286 -11.05 4.10 -5.33
CA TRP A 286 -11.48 2.86 -5.96
C TRP A 286 -12.31 3.18 -7.19
N LEU A 287 -11.93 2.59 -8.32
CA LEU A 287 -12.66 2.65 -9.57
C LEU A 287 -13.55 1.41 -9.71
N GLU A 288 -14.72 1.58 -10.31
CA GLU A 288 -15.59 0.43 -10.63
C GLU A 288 -15.02 -0.38 -11.79
N ASN A 289 -14.28 0.27 -12.70
CA ASN A 289 -13.61 -0.39 -13.82
C ASN A 289 -12.27 0.30 -14.15
N ALA A 290 -11.26 -0.48 -14.53
CA ALA A 290 -9.98 0.02 -15.02
C ALA A 290 -10.10 0.93 -16.27
N ASN A 291 -11.18 0.85 -17.05
CA ASN A 291 -11.44 1.74 -18.18
C ASN A 291 -11.66 3.21 -17.76
N GLU A 292 -11.88 3.49 -16.47
CA GLU A 292 -12.04 4.84 -15.93
C GLU A 292 -10.69 5.57 -15.73
N LEU A 293 -9.57 4.92 -16.06
CA LEU A 293 -8.22 5.48 -15.96
C LEU A 293 -7.92 6.48 -17.10
N THR A 294 -8.45 7.70 -16.97
CA THR A 294 -8.38 8.77 -18.00
C THR A 294 -6.96 9.17 -18.42
N ASN A 295 -5.98 8.97 -17.55
CA ASN A 295 -4.59 9.37 -17.78
C ASN A 295 -3.77 8.33 -18.53
N LYS A 296 -4.23 7.08 -18.59
CA LYS A 296 -3.46 5.96 -19.19
C LYS A 296 -3.21 6.19 -20.68
N ASP A 297 -4.27 6.42 -21.45
CA ASP A 297 -4.17 6.50 -22.90
C ASP A 297 -3.45 7.77 -23.37
N THR A 298 -3.72 8.90 -22.73
CA THR A 298 -3.07 10.17 -23.05
C THR A 298 -1.57 10.13 -22.73
N LEU A 299 -1.18 9.51 -21.62
CA LEU A 299 0.23 9.33 -21.30
C LEU A 299 0.91 8.33 -22.24
N LYS A 300 0.23 7.23 -22.60
CA LYS A 300 0.76 6.28 -23.56
C LYS A 300 1.07 6.97 -24.90
N GLN A 301 0.15 7.78 -25.41
CA GLN A 301 0.36 8.57 -26.63
C GLN A 301 1.55 9.52 -26.49
N ALA A 302 1.71 10.19 -25.33
CA ALA A 302 2.85 11.06 -25.10
C ALA A 302 4.19 10.31 -25.08
N VAL A 303 4.25 9.13 -24.46
CA VAL A 303 5.44 8.26 -24.46
C VAL A 303 5.77 7.79 -25.89
N ASP A 304 4.76 7.37 -26.66
CA ASP A 304 4.92 6.95 -28.05
C ASP A 304 5.46 8.10 -28.92
N GLN A 305 4.91 9.32 -28.76
CA GLN A 305 5.37 10.51 -29.49
C GLN A 305 6.79 10.92 -29.09
N TRP A 306 7.13 10.89 -27.79
CA TRP A 306 8.49 11.12 -27.32
C TRP A 306 9.50 10.15 -27.95
N LEU A 307 9.13 8.87 -28.08
CA LEU A 307 9.99 7.86 -28.71
C LEU A 307 10.19 8.14 -30.20
N VAL A 308 9.13 8.54 -30.93
CA VAL A 308 9.21 8.93 -32.34
C VAL A 308 10.14 10.12 -32.52
N ASP A 309 9.94 11.17 -31.73
CA ASP A 309 10.75 12.38 -31.82
C ASP A 309 12.21 12.12 -31.41
N TRP A 310 12.43 11.23 -30.43
CA TRP A 310 13.78 10.81 -30.08
C TRP A 310 14.45 10.03 -31.23
N ASN A 311 13.75 9.12 -31.90
CA ASN A 311 14.29 8.40 -33.07
C ASN A 311 14.58 9.33 -34.26
N SER A 312 13.81 10.41 -34.42
CA SER A 312 14.02 11.39 -35.50
C SER A 312 15.35 12.15 -35.38
N GLN A 313 15.90 12.22 -34.16
CA GLN A 313 17.08 13.03 -33.82
C GLN A 313 16.89 14.55 -34.02
N GLU A 314 15.64 15.02 -34.14
CA GLU A 314 15.33 16.46 -34.14
C GLU A 314 15.25 16.97 -32.69
N THR A 315 16.31 17.62 -32.25
CA THR A 315 16.54 18.01 -30.85
C THR A 315 15.40 18.81 -30.24
N ASP A 316 14.86 19.79 -30.97
CA ASP A 316 13.80 20.65 -30.43
C ASP A 316 12.50 19.89 -30.18
N LEU A 317 12.15 18.93 -31.05
CA LEU A 317 11.00 18.04 -30.85
C LEU A 317 11.22 17.15 -29.62
N TYR A 318 12.40 16.53 -29.51
CA TYR A 318 12.77 15.72 -28.35
C TYR A 318 12.69 16.52 -27.04
N LEU A 319 13.29 17.71 -26.99
CA LEU A 319 13.31 18.56 -25.80
C LEU A 319 11.93 19.12 -25.46
N SER A 320 11.02 19.23 -26.43
CA SER A 320 9.65 19.68 -26.17
C SER A 320 8.88 18.76 -25.21
N HIS A 321 9.30 17.50 -25.05
CA HIS A 321 8.70 16.55 -24.09
C HIS A 321 9.15 16.74 -22.65
N TYR A 322 10.16 17.58 -22.39
CA TYR A 322 10.72 17.77 -21.05
C TYR A 322 10.14 19.01 -20.38
N SER A 323 9.85 18.91 -19.08
CA SER A 323 9.45 20.07 -18.27
C SER A 323 10.64 21.00 -18.08
N HIS A 324 10.38 22.31 -17.97
CA HIS A 324 11.42 23.26 -17.58
C HIS A 324 11.86 23.08 -16.11
N GLU A 325 11.06 22.40 -15.29
CA GLU A 325 11.42 21.96 -13.94
C GLU A 325 12.22 20.64 -13.94
N PHE A 326 12.59 20.10 -15.11
CA PHE A 326 13.33 18.85 -15.21
C PHE A 326 14.63 18.89 -14.42
N SER A 327 14.87 17.80 -13.68
CA SER A 327 16.13 17.54 -12.99
C SER A 327 16.41 16.05 -12.94
N SER A 328 17.67 15.67 -13.18
CA SER A 328 18.13 14.30 -13.02
C SER A 328 19.59 14.27 -12.63
N ASN A 329 19.98 13.43 -11.67
CA ASN A 329 21.39 13.18 -11.31
C ASN A 329 22.24 14.46 -11.13
N GLY A 330 21.66 15.51 -10.56
CA GLY A 330 22.35 16.78 -10.31
C GLY A 330 22.45 17.75 -11.49
N ILE A 331 21.86 17.41 -12.64
CA ILE A 331 21.75 18.33 -13.79
C ILE A 331 20.31 18.80 -13.98
N ASN A 332 20.16 20.07 -14.36
CA ASN A 332 18.86 20.70 -14.65
C ASN A 332 18.50 20.64 -16.15
N TYR A 333 17.30 21.10 -16.49
CA TYR A 333 16.81 21.20 -17.87
C TYR A 333 17.82 21.85 -18.84
N LYS A 334 18.41 22.99 -18.46
CA LYS A 334 19.33 23.73 -19.35
C LYS A 334 20.56 22.90 -19.70
N GLN A 335 21.18 22.28 -18.70
CA GLN A 335 22.35 21.42 -18.88
C GLN A 335 22.01 20.15 -19.67
N TRP A 336 20.82 19.58 -19.44
CA TRP A 336 20.32 18.44 -20.20
C TRP A 336 20.11 18.79 -21.68
N ALA A 337 19.49 19.93 -21.95
CA ALA A 337 19.27 20.45 -23.30
C ALA A 337 20.60 20.67 -24.02
N GLU A 338 21.56 21.38 -23.41
CA GLU A 338 22.87 21.61 -23.99
C GLU A 338 23.61 20.30 -24.34
N HIS A 339 23.59 19.33 -23.42
CA HIS A 339 24.18 18.01 -23.64
C HIS A 339 23.52 17.27 -24.82
N LYS A 340 22.18 17.23 -24.85
CA LYS A 340 21.42 16.51 -25.88
C LYS A 340 21.54 17.15 -27.25
N THR A 341 21.57 18.49 -27.33
CA THR A 341 21.89 19.23 -28.54
C THR A 341 23.25 18.81 -29.09
N GLY A 342 24.28 18.72 -28.24
CA GLY A 342 25.62 18.27 -28.67
C GLY A 342 25.65 16.83 -29.18
N VAL A 343 24.89 15.92 -28.54
CA VAL A 343 24.79 14.52 -28.95
C VAL A 343 24.05 14.38 -30.30
N GLN A 344 22.91 15.04 -30.45
CA GLN A 344 22.04 14.92 -31.62
C GLN A 344 22.50 15.75 -32.83
N ALA A 345 23.36 16.77 -32.63
CA ALA A 345 23.97 17.53 -33.72
C ALA A 345 24.75 16.66 -34.73
N LYS A 346 25.21 15.48 -34.30
CA LYS A 346 25.89 14.51 -35.16
C LYS A 346 24.95 13.78 -36.12
N LYS A 347 23.63 13.88 -35.91
CA LYS A 347 22.55 13.25 -36.69
C LYS A 347 22.84 11.79 -37.04
N PHE A 348 23.33 11.03 -36.08
CA PHE A 348 23.53 9.59 -36.28
C PHE A 348 22.20 8.92 -36.57
N LYS A 349 22.20 7.94 -37.48
CA LYS A 349 21.07 7.02 -37.58
C LYS A 349 21.00 6.24 -36.27
N VAL A 350 19.91 6.39 -35.53
CA VAL A 350 19.64 5.63 -34.31
C VAL A 350 18.41 4.77 -34.49
N GLU A 351 18.36 3.67 -33.76
CA GLU A 351 17.17 2.84 -33.62
C GLU A 351 16.93 2.64 -32.12
N ILE A 352 15.78 3.11 -31.65
CA ILE A 352 15.41 3.09 -30.24
C ILE A 352 14.03 2.46 -30.12
N SER A 353 13.94 1.39 -29.33
CA SER A 353 12.68 0.72 -29.03
C SER A 353 12.50 0.55 -27.54
N LEU A 354 11.24 0.61 -27.10
CA LEU A 354 10.87 0.40 -25.71
C LEU A 354 10.11 -0.91 -25.57
N SER A 355 10.40 -1.64 -24.50
CA SER A 355 9.66 -2.84 -24.09
C SER A 355 9.37 -2.80 -22.60
N ASN A 356 8.49 -3.68 -22.11
CA ASN A 356 8.16 -3.81 -20.69
C ASN A 356 7.74 -2.48 -20.02
N ILE A 357 7.00 -1.63 -20.75
CA ILE A 357 6.53 -0.34 -20.23
C ILE A 357 5.53 -0.61 -19.10
N SER A 358 5.78 -0.02 -17.93
CA SER A 358 4.83 0.01 -16.82
C SER A 358 4.59 1.44 -16.33
N MET A 359 3.35 1.74 -15.94
CA MET A 359 2.89 3.06 -15.53
C MET A 359 2.11 2.99 -14.21
N PHE A 360 2.52 3.80 -13.24
CA PHE A 360 1.88 3.91 -11.92
C PHE A 360 1.70 5.38 -11.55
N SER A 361 0.46 5.79 -11.24
CA SER A 361 0.23 7.14 -10.73
C SER A 361 0.90 7.29 -9.37
N TYR A 362 1.63 8.38 -9.21
CA TYR A 362 2.23 8.74 -7.94
C TYR A 362 1.16 9.38 -7.06
N PRO A 363 1.00 8.95 -5.79
CA PRO A 363 -0.07 9.42 -4.89
C PRO A 363 0.10 10.87 -4.38
N ASP A 364 0.73 11.76 -5.15
CA ASP A 364 0.86 13.18 -4.81
C ASP A 364 -0.47 13.91 -5.02
N THR A 365 -0.94 14.63 -4.00
CA THR A 365 -2.24 15.30 -4.02
C THR A 365 -2.24 16.59 -4.84
N ASN A 366 -1.07 17.15 -5.17
CA ASN A 366 -0.97 18.45 -5.83
C ASN A 366 -0.59 18.38 -7.31
N LYS A 367 -0.04 17.24 -7.76
CA LYS A 367 0.48 17.08 -9.11
C LYS A 367 0.01 15.75 -9.71
N ASN A 368 -0.50 15.80 -10.94
CA ASN A 368 -0.78 14.60 -11.73
C ASN A 368 0.54 14.02 -12.22
N LEU A 369 1.14 13.17 -11.39
CA LEU A 369 2.45 12.58 -11.60
C LEU A 369 2.32 11.08 -11.86
N VAL A 370 3.08 10.54 -12.82
CA VAL A 370 3.12 9.12 -13.15
C VAL A 370 4.55 8.65 -13.27
N VAL A 371 4.88 7.52 -12.63
CA VAL A 371 6.15 6.83 -12.81
C VAL A 371 6.01 5.87 -13.98
N VAL A 372 6.91 6.01 -14.95
CA VAL A 372 6.97 5.16 -16.14
C VAL A 372 8.30 4.41 -16.13
N ASN A 373 8.28 3.09 -16.00
CA ASN A 373 9.47 2.25 -16.16
C ASN A 373 9.41 1.50 -17.48
N PHE A 374 10.55 1.32 -18.12
CA PHE A 374 10.64 0.56 -19.37
C PHE A 374 12.05 0.03 -19.60
N THR A 375 12.13 -1.00 -20.44
CA THR A 375 13.39 -1.45 -21.02
C THR A 375 13.63 -0.70 -22.32
N GLN A 376 14.77 -0.01 -22.40
CA GLN A 376 15.21 0.69 -23.60
C GLN A 376 16.26 -0.17 -24.32
N ASP A 377 16.00 -0.49 -25.58
CA ASP A 377 17.00 -0.99 -26.52
C ASP A 377 17.41 0.17 -27.43
N TYR A 378 18.70 0.49 -27.47
CA TYR A 378 19.28 1.60 -28.24
C TYR A 378 20.41 1.10 -29.12
N SER A 379 20.38 1.49 -30.40
CA SER A 379 21.43 1.21 -31.37
C SER A 379 21.82 2.48 -32.13
N SER A 380 23.12 2.69 -32.33
CA SER A 380 23.70 3.68 -33.23
C SER A 380 25.05 3.18 -33.75
N PRO A 381 25.68 3.83 -34.75
CA PRO A 381 27.04 3.46 -35.17
C PRO A 381 28.00 3.43 -33.97
N GLY A 382 28.51 2.24 -33.65
CA GLY A 382 29.47 2.02 -32.56
C GLY A 382 28.89 1.89 -31.14
N ILE A 383 27.57 2.00 -30.94
CA ILE A 383 26.94 1.84 -29.62
C ILE A 383 25.71 0.95 -29.75
N ASN A 384 25.67 -0.12 -28.98
CA ASN A 384 24.47 -0.92 -28.74
C ASN A 384 24.31 -1.08 -27.23
N ASN A 385 23.14 -0.73 -26.71
CA ASN A 385 22.89 -0.75 -25.28
C ASN A 385 21.44 -1.15 -24.98
N LYS A 386 21.27 -2.00 -23.96
CA LYS A 386 19.97 -2.34 -23.38
C LYS A 386 19.97 -1.98 -21.91
N MET A 387 19.04 -1.14 -21.48
CA MET A 387 18.97 -0.70 -20.09
C MET A 387 17.53 -0.55 -19.58
N GLN A 388 17.35 -0.73 -18.27
CA GLN A 388 16.09 -0.36 -17.60
C GLN A 388 16.13 1.13 -17.27
N LYS A 389 15.07 1.84 -17.65
CA LYS A 389 14.91 3.27 -17.41
C LYS A 389 13.63 3.58 -16.66
N ARG A 390 13.70 4.67 -15.91
CA ARG A 390 12.59 5.26 -15.17
C ARG A 390 12.46 6.72 -15.55
N GLN A 391 11.24 7.12 -15.85
CA GLN A 391 10.85 8.50 -16.04
C GLN A 391 9.72 8.85 -15.07
N TYR A 392 9.69 10.10 -14.65
CA TYR A 392 8.53 10.68 -13.96
C TYR A 392 7.91 11.70 -14.92
N TRP A 393 6.61 11.53 -15.15
CA TRP A 393 5.83 12.33 -16.08
C TRP A 393 4.79 13.14 -15.31
N ILE A 394 4.77 14.44 -15.54
CA ILE A 394 3.85 15.38 -14.93
C ILE A 394 2.91 15.95 -16.00
N LEU A 395 1.63 16.11 -15.67
CA LEU A 395 0.67 16.79 -16.54
C LEU A 395 0.74 18.31 -16.29
N GLU A 396 1.32 19.06 -17.22
CA GLU A 396 1.47 20.51 -17.18
C GLU A 396 0.70 21.14 -18.36
N ASN A 397 -0.22 22.07 -18.08
CA ASN A 397 -1.02 22.76 -19.11
C ASN A 397 -1.67 21.77 -20.12
N ASN A 398 -2.26 20.68 -19.61
CA ASN A 398 -2.85 19.58 -20.38
C ASN A 398 -1.88 18.82 -21.31
N SER A 399 -0.57 18.95 -21.11
CA SER A 399 0.46 18.17 -21.80
C SER A 399 1.28 17.37 -20.80
N TRP A 400 1.52 16.09 -21.10
CA TRP A 400 2.48 15.30 -20.34
C TRP A 400 3.91 15.78 -20.63
N LYS A 401 4.70 15.94 -19.58
CA LYS A 401 6.11 16.35 -19.63
C LYS A 401 6.97 15.47 -18.73
N ILE A 402 8.19 15.17 -19.17
CA ILE A 402 9.20 14.45 -18.39
C ILE A 402 9.84 15.42 -17.40
N ILE A 403 9.73 15.14 -16.10
CA ILE A 403 10.36 15.93 -15.03
C ILE A 403 11.59 15.24 -14.42
N TYR A 404 11.75 13.94 -14.66
CA TYR A 404 12.94 13.16 -14.32
C TYR A 404 13.16 12.03 -15.33
N GLU A 405 14.42 11.71 -15.62
CA GLU A 405 14.81 10.53 -16.39
C GLU A 405 16.10 9.92 -15.84
N GLY A 406 16.12 8.61 -15.58
CA GLY A 406 17.29 7.91 -15.05
C GLY A 406 17.23 6.39 -15.22
N ALA A 407 18.23 5.69 -14.68
CA ALA A 407 18.21 4.22 -14.58
C ALA A 407 17.18 3.77 -13.53
N ALA A 408 16.49 2.66 -13.80
CA ALA A 408 15.39 2.16 -12.96
C ALA A 408 15.80 1.23 -11.82
#